data_AF-A0A8T5KTS5-F1
#
_entry.id   AF-A0A8T5KTS5-F1
#
_cell.length_a   1.000
_cell.length_b   1.000
_cell.length_c   1.000
_cell.angle_alpha   90.00
_cell.angle_beta   90.00
_cell.angle_gamma   90.00
#
_symmetry.space_group_name_H-M   'P 1'
#
loop_
_entity.id
_entity.type
_entity.pdbx_description
1 polymer ?
#
loop_
_entity_poly.entity_id
_entity_poly.type
_entity_poly.pdbx_seq_one_letter_code
_entity_poly.pdbx_strand_id
1 'polypeptide(L)'
;MNCIDSKTKFATAHLFVDKRTKENCVRFLSQIKERCYSQILAKYFTRKYFNEDLELVTFVCDGFGNYKSAFNKLFYRVAKLQFGVPIACKKFGLKRNNNPVERYNGKIKDRLNCMRGEFKSFEYAESFMNLQNVMNNFVNPHQQLGGKTPAEKAGIRLKLGRNKLLGLIIEMARRFT
;
A
#
# COMPACT_ATOMS: atom_id res chain seq x y z
N MET A 1 2.54 -2.06 -9.36
CA MET A 1 3.36 -1.74 -8.17
C MET A 1 2.42 -1.44 -7.01
N ASN A 2 2.74 -1.95 -5.81
CA ASN A 2 1.86 -1.88 -4.63
C ASN A 2 2.66 -1.43 -3.41
N CYS A 3 2.09 -0.55 -2.58
CA CYS A 3 2.64 -0.17 -1.29
C CYS A 3 1.59 -0.46 -0.22
N ILE A 4 1.98 -1.21 0.81
CA ILE A 4 1.11 -1.62 1.91
C ILE A 4 1.67 -1.07 3.21
N ASP A 5 0.84 -0.40 4.01
CA ASP A 5 1.19 -0.08 5.38
C ASP A 5 1.23 -1.37 6.22
N SER A 6 2.37 -1.63 6.87
CA SER A 6 2.60 -2.90 7.55
C SER A 6 1.72 -3.11 8.78
N LYS A 7 1.20 -2.04 9.39
CA LYS A 7 0.40 -2.09 10.63
C LYS A 7 -1.09 -2.24 10.33
N THR A 8 -1.60 -1.42 9.43
CA THR A 8 -3.02 -1.36 9.06
C THR A 8 -3.37 -2.27 7.89
N LYS A 9 -2.36 -2.76 7.15
CA LYS A 9 -2.50 -3.50 5.89
C LYS A 9 -3.19 -2.70 4.77
N PHE A 10 -3.30 -1.39 4.95
CA PHE A 10 -3.91 -0.50 3.97
C PHE A 10 -2.97 -0.33 2.79
N ALA A 11 -3.50 -0.52 1.57
CA ALA A 11 -2.76 -0.24 0.35
C ALA A 11 -2.72 1.27 0.11
N THR A 12 -1.59 1.88 0.49
CA THR A 12 -1.37 3.32 0.44
C THR A 12 -1.12 3.82 -0.98
N ALA A 13 -0.57 2.99 -1.86
CA ALA A 13 -0.42 3.27 -3.28
C ALA A 13 -0.59 2.02 -4.13
N HIS A 14 -1.19 2.20 -5.29
CA HIS A 14 -1.39 1.18 -6.31
C HIS A 14 -1.19 1.84 -7.67
N LEU A 15 -0.32 1.26 -8.48
CA LEU A 15 -0.13 1.72 -9.85
C LEU A 15 0.13 0.54 -10.77
N PHE A 16 -0.79 0.30 -11.69
CA PHE A 16 -0.61 -0.65 -12.78
C PHE A 16 0.20 0.02 -13.90
N VAL A 17 1.21 -0.68 -14.40
CA VAL A 17 2.13 -0.20 -15.45
C VAL A 17 2.62 -1.39 -16.25
N ASP A 18 2.90 -1.17 -17.53
CA ASP A 18 3.60 -2.14 -18.37
C ASP A 18 5.05 -2.34 -17.89
N LYS A 19 5.79 -1.23 -17.70
CA LYS A 19 7.20 -1.24 -17.29
C LYS A 19 7.46 -0.42 -16.04
N ARG A 20 8.30 -0.93 -15.15
CA ARG A 20 8.77 -0.24 -13.93
C ARG A 20 9.90 0.76 -14.25
N THR A 21 9.60 1.74 -15.09
CA THR A 21 10.54 2.84 -15.42
C THR A 21 10.75 3.77 -14.22
N LYS A 22 11.76 4.64 -14.29
CA LYS A 22 12.05 5.62 -13.24
C LYS A 22 10.87 6.59 -13.04
N GLU A 23 10.27 7.05 -14.13
CA GLU A 23 9.12 7.95 -14.15
C GLU A 23 7.91 7.30 -13.48
N ASN A 24 7.65 6.03 -13.82
CA ASN A 24 6.57 5.26 -13.21
C ASN A 24 6.79 5.01 -11.72
N CYS A 25 8.02 4.76 -11.28
CA CYS A 25 8.35 4.66 -9.85
C CYS A 25 8.14 6.00 -9.12
N VAL A 26 8.48 7.13 -9.75
CA VAL A 26 8.20 8.47 -9.19
C VAL A 26 6.69 8.70 -9.11
N ARG A 27 5.93 8.40 -10.17
CA ARG A 27 4.46 8.50 -10.18
C ARG A 27 3.83 7.67 -9.06
N PHE A 28 4.28 6.43 -8.92
CA PHE A 28 3.81 5.52 -7.87
C PHE A 28 4.08 6.03 -6.46
N LEU A 29 5.31 6.47 -6.16
CA LEU A 29 5.67 6.99 -4.85
C LEU A 29 5.05 8.36 -4.55
N SER A 30 4.71 9.14 -5.59
CA SER A 30 4.01 10.42 -5.44
C SER A 30 2.60 10.24 -4.86
N GLN A 31 1.89 9.15 -5.20
CA GLN A 31 0.60 8.83 -4.58
C GLN A 31 0.71 8.71 -3.05
N ILE A 32 1.81 8.15 -2.55
CA ILE A 32 2.06 8.04 -1.09
C ILE A 32 2.29 9.42 -0.49
N LYS A 33 2.98 10.30 -1.22
CA LYS A 33 3.20 11.67 -0.80
C LYS A 33 1.87 12.42 -0.69
N GLU A 34 1.04 12.37 -1.73
CA GLU A 34 -0.28 13.01 -1.74
C GLU A 34 -1.16 12.55 -0.56
N ARG A 35 -1.13 11.26 -0.23
CA ARG A 35 -2.00 10.67 0.80
C ARG A 35 -1.47 10.80 2.23
N CYS A 36 -0.17 10.67 2.42
CA CYS A 36 0.41 10.44 3.76
C CYS A 36 1.53 11.43 4.13
N TYR A 37 1.86 12.43 3.29
CA TYR A 37 3.02 13.27 3.55
C TYR A 37 2.91 14.10 4.83
N SER A 38 1.71 14.61 5.15
CA SER A 38 1.47 15.31 6.42
C SER A 38 1.81 14.45 7.64
N GLN A 39 1.44 13.17 7.63
CA GLN A 39 1.75 12.22 8.71
C GLN A 39 3.25 11.89 8.77
N ILE A 40 3.92 11.77 7.62
CA ILE A 40 5.37 11.56 7.54
C ILE A 40 6.11 12.78 8.12
N LEU A 41 5.70 13.99 7.72
CA LEU A 41 6.26 15.24 8.21
C LEU A 41 6.03 15.43 9.70
N ALA A 42 4.83 15.14 10.20
CA ALA A 42 4.53 15.21 11.62
C ALA A 42 5.53 14.38 12.43
N LYS A 43 5.73 13.10 12.07
CA LYS A 43 6.73 12.25 12.72
C LYS A 43 8.16 12.78 12.63
N TYR A 44 8.54 13.30 11.46
CA TYR A 44 9.86 13.88 11.26
C TYR A 44 10.09 15.09 12.16
N PHE A 45 9.15 16.03 12.20
CA PHE A 45 9.26 17.24 12.99
C PHE A 45 9.15 16.98 14.49
N THR A 46 8.29 16.06 14.93
CA THR A 46 8.22 15.67 16.35
C THR A 46 9.59 15.17 16.82
N ARG A 47 10.19 14.23 16.08
CA ARG A 47 11.55 13.75 16.36
C ARG A 47 12.58 14.88 16.33
N LYS A 48 12.53 15.75 15.31
CA LYS A 48 13.54 16.81 15.10
C LYS A 48 13.53 17.86 16.20
N TYR A 49 12.35 18.30 16.65
CA TYR A 49 12.21 19.45 17.54
C TYR A 49 11.98 19.07 19.00
N PHE A 50 11.35 17.92 19.28
CA PHE A 50 11.07 17.48 20.64
C PHE A 50 12.03 16.38 21.13
N ASN A 51 13.01 16.01 20.29
CA ASN A 51 14.05 15.01 20.58
C ASN A 51 13.51 13.68 21.13
N GLU A 52 12.30 13.31 20.71
CA GLU A 52 11.71 12.02 21.05
C GLU A 52 12.40 10.92 20.24
N ASP A 53 12.56 9.74 20.85
CA ASP A 53 13.05 8.51 20.23
C ASP A 53 12.05 7.89 19.23
N LEU A 54 11.36 8.74 18.48
CA LEU A 54 10.44 8.36 17.42
C LEU A 54 11.19 7.82 16.21
N GLU A 55 10.85 6.59 15.82
CA GLU A 55 11.28 6.03 14.57
C GLU A 55 10.66 6.78 13.38
N LEU A 56 11.54 7.27 12.49
CA LEU A 56 11.13 7.80 11.19
C LEU A 56 10.37 6.74 10.39
N VAL A 57 9.42 7.21 9.58
CA VAL A 57 8.71 6.34 8.63
C VAL A 57 9.74 5.67 7.73
N THR A 58 9.69 4.33 7.67
CA THR A 58 10.62 3.54 6.87
C THR A 58 9.88 2.80 5.76
N PHE A 59 10.34 3.02 4.53
CA PHE A 59 9.92 2.30 3.34
C PHE A 59 10.79 1.05 3.20
N VAL A 60 10.15 -0.10 2.94
CA VAL A 60 10.84 -1.37 2.69
C VAL A 60 10.52 -1.81 1.27
N CYS A 61 11.55 -2.08 0.46
CA CYS A 61 11.39 -2.54 -0.93
C CYS A 61 12.35 -3.68 -1.30
N ASP A 62 12.14 -4.31 -2.44
CA ASP A 62 12.90 -5.46 -2.97
C ASP A 62 14.30 -5.14 -3.52
N GLY A 63 14.82 -3.92 -3.29
CA GLY A 63 16.14 -3.54 -3.81
C GLY A 63 16.15 -2.94 -5.21
N PHE A 64 15.01 -2.83 -5.89
CA PHE A 64 14.99 -2.32 -7.27
C PHE A 64 15.47 -0.85 -7.35
N GLY A 65 16.51 -0.61 -8.15
CA GLY A 65 17.24 0.67 -8.18
C GLY A 65 16.38 1.91 -8.51
N ASN A 66 15.33 1.76 -9.32
CA ASN A 66 14.41 2.87 -9.62
C ASN A 66 13.60 3.30 -8.40
N TYR A 67 13.30 2.39 -7.46
CA TYR A 67 12.66 2.79 -6.20
C TYR A 67 13.59 3.64 -5.35
N LYS A 68 14.90 3.31 -5.28
CA LYS A 68 15.89 4.13 -4.58
C LYS A 68 15.94 5.54 -5.17
N SER A 69 15.98 5.64 -6.49
CA SER A 69 16.01 6.94 -7.18
C SER A 69 14.74 7.76 -6.93
N ALA A 70 13.57 7.14 -7.06
CA ALA A 70 12.30 7.81 -6.84
C ALA A 70 12.09 8.22 -5.37
N PHE A 71 12.47 7.35 -4.43
CA PHE A 71 12.44 7.64 -3.01
C PHE A 71 13.34 8.82 -2.66
N ASN A 72 14.58 8.82 -3.16
CA ASN A 72 15.53 9.90 -2.91
C ASN A 72 15.00 11.24 -3.41
N LYS A 73 14.32 11.24 -4.56
CA LYS A 73 13.67 12.45 -5.10
C LYS A 73 12.56 12.98 -4.19
N LEU A 74 11.78 12.11 -3.55
CA LEU A 74 10.53 12.49 -2.89
C LEU A 74 10.60 12.62 -1.36
N PHE A 75 11.44 11.81 -0.71
CA PHE A 75 11.37 11.56 0.73
C PHE A 75 12.71 11.55 1.48
N TYR A 76 13.86 11.71 0.82
CA TYR A 76 15.18 11.46 1.43
C TYR A 76 15.45 12.21 2.73
N ARG A 77 14.87 13.41 2.90
CA ARG A 77 15.08 14.26 4.10
C ARG A 77 14.23 13.84 5.30
N VAL A 78 13.11 13.16 5.07
CA VAL A 78 12.03 13.02 6.06
C VAL A 78 11.68 11.57 6.39
N ALA A 79 12.16 10.61 5.60
CA ALA A 79 11.89 9.19 5.78
C ALA A 79 13.16 8.36 5.52
N LYS A 80 13.09 7.06 5.83
CA LYS A 80 14.17 6.10 5.52
C LYS A 80 13.71 5.13 4.43
N LEU A 81 14.63 4.75 3.54
CA LEU A 81 14.44 3.63 2.64
C LEU A 81 15.35 2.50 3.06
N GLN A 82 14.83 1.29 3.06
CA GLN A 82 15.59 0.09 3.31
C GLN A 82 15.22 -1.03 2.36
N PHE A 83 16.21 -1.85 2.06
CA PHE A 83 16.03 -3.03 1.25
C PHE A 83 15.57 -4.17 2.14
N GLY A 84 14.44 -4.78 1.77
CA GLY A 84 13.92 -5.98 2.38
C GLY A 84 14.87 -7.13 2.10
N VAL A 85 15.11 -7.96 3.11
CA VAL A 85 15.97 -9.14 2.99
C VAL A 85 15.06 -10.37 3.06
N PRO A 86 15.28 -11.41 2.23
CA PRO A 86 14.48 -12.64 2.27
C PRO A 86 14.38 -13.26 3.68
N ILE A 87 13.31 -14.02 3.93
CA ILE A 87 13.02 -14.66 5.23
C ILE A 87 14.19 -15.51 5.75
N ALA A 88 14.95 -16.14 4.85
CA ALA A 88 16.14 -16.93 5.19
C ALA A 88 17.20 -16.13 5.97
N CYS A 89 17.25 -14.81 5.78
CA CYS A 89 18.19 -13.93 6.45
C CYS A 89 17.75 -13.51 7.87
N LYS A 90 16.58 -13.96 8.34
CA LYS A 90 16.18 -13.83 9.76
C LYS A 90 17.18 -14.49 10.71
N LYS A 91 17.85 -15.56 10.26
CA LYS A 91 18.91 -16.25 11.04
C LYS A 91 20.07 -15.30 11.40
N PHE A 92 20.26 -14.22 10.65
CA PHE A 92 21.28 -13.20 10.87
C PHE A 92 20.77 -11.95 11.61
N GLY A 93 19.62 -12.03 12.30
CA GLY A 93 19.08 -10.91 13.09
C GLY A 93 18.45 -9.77 12.28
N LEU A 94 18.36 -9.89 10.95
CA LEU A 94 17.78 -8.89 10.06
C LEU A 94 16.24 -8.90 10.18
N LYS A 95 15.69 -8.01 11.01
CA LYS A 95 14.25 -7.89 11.30
C LYS A 95 13.49 -7.01 10.30
N ARG A 96 13.50 -7.23 8.98
CA ARG A 96 12.66 -6.41 8.07
C ARG A 96 11.95 -7.23 6.99
N ASN A 97 10.63 -7.05 6.94
CA ASN A 97 9.65 -8.04 6.51
C ASN A 97 8.79 -7.45 5.38
N ASN A 98 9.09 -7.85 4.13
CA ASN A 98 8.31 -7.50 2.93
C ASN A 98 7.01 -8.33 2.81
N ASN A 99 6.77 -9.26 3.74
CA ASN A 99 5.64 -10.18 3.69
C ASN A 99 4.27 -9.49 3.61
N PRO A 100 4.01 -8.28 4.15
CA PRO A 100 2.71 -7.62 3.96
C PRO A 100 2.36 -7.39 2.48
N VAL A 101 3.30 -6.88 1.68
CA VAL A 101 3.06 -6.65 0.25
C VAL A 101 3.11 -7.95 -0.55
N GLU A 102 3.97 -8.90 -0.18
CA GLU A 102 4.00 -10.22 -0.81
C GLU A 102 2.69 -10.97 -0.60
N ARG A 103 2.14 -10.96 0.62
CA ARG A 103 0.84 -11.56 0.92
C ARG A 103 -0.29 -10.88 0.15
N TYR A 104 -0.24 -9.55 0.04
CA TYR A 104 -1.21 -8.80 -0.76
C TYR A 104 -1.15 -9.19 -2.25
N ASN A 105 0.05 -9.24 -2.81
CA ASN A 105 0.26 -9.67 -4.20
C ASN A 105 -0.15 -11.14 -4.41
N GLY A 106 0.09 -12.01 -3.43
CA GLY A 106 -0.35 -13.41 -3.43
C GLY A 106 -1.86 -13.54 -3.58
N LYS A 107 -2.63 -12.80 -2.77
CA LYS A 107 -4.11 -12.81 -2.88
C LYS A 107 -4.62 -12.37 -4.26
N ILE A 108 -3.96 -11.40 -4.88
CA ILE A 108 -4.29 -10.96 -6.25
C ILE A 108 -4.03 -12.10 -7.23
N LYS A 109 -2.87 -12.77 -7.13
CA LYS A 109 -2.53 -13.92 -7.99
C LYS A 109 -3.50 -15.08 -7.80
N ASP A 110 -3.86 -15.40 -6.56
CA ASP A 110 -4.82 -16.46 -6.26
C ASP A 110 -6.18 -16.16 -6.91
N ARG A 111 -6.63 -14.90 -6.83
CA ARG A 111 -7.88 -14.48 -7.46
C ARG A 111 -7.82 -14.60 -8.99
N LEU A 112 -6.69 -14.25 -9.60
CA LEU A 112 -6.48 -14.39 -11.04
C LEU A 112 -6.50 -15.86 -11.47
N ASN A 113 -5.80 -16.72 -10.73
CA ASN A 113 -5.79 -18.16 -10.98
C ASN A 113 -7.19 -18.76 -10.88
N CYS A 114 -7.96 -18.40 -9.84
CA CYS A 114 -9.34 -18.85 -9.68
C CYS A 114 -10.25 -18.41 -10.81
N MET A 115 -10.07 -17.19 -11.31
CA MET A 115 -10.87 -16.68 -12.43
C MET A 115 -10.52 -17.32 -13.76
N ARG A 116 -9.37 -18.02 -13.85
CA ARG A 116 -8.80 -18.57 -15.11
C ARG A 116 -8.82 -17.54 -16.25
N GLY A 117 -8.75 -16.27 -15.89
CA GLY A 117 -9.01 -15.17 -16.81
C GLY A 117 -7.71 -14.71 -17.42
N GLU A 118 -7.56 -14.92 -18.73
CA GLU A 118 -6.62 -14.12 -19.50
C GLU A 118 -7.12 -12.68 -19.51
N PHE A 119 -6.21 -11.75 -19.22
CA PHE A 119 -6.55 -10.34 -19.35
C PHE A 119 -6.69 -10.01 -20.84
N LYS A 120 -7.93 -9.73 -21.27
CA LYS A 120 -8.26 -9.44 -22.67
C LYS A 120 -7.67 -8.12 -23.16
N SER A 121 -7.36 -7.20 -22.24
CA SER A 121 -6.74 -5.90 -22.54
C SER A 121 -6.01 -5.34 -21.31
N PHE A 122 -5.14 -4.35 -21.54
CA PHE A 122 -4.47 -3.62 -20.47
C PHE A 122 -5.47 -2.89 -19.55
N GLU A 123 -6.51 -2.27 -20.13
CA GLU A 123 -7.56 -1.56 -19.39
C GLU A 123 -8.37 -2.49 -18.49
N TYR A 124 -8.66 -3.70 -18.98
CA TYR A 124 -9.33 -4.72 -18.18
C TYR A 124 -8.45 -5.15 -17.00
N ALA A 125 -7.15 -5.36 -17.23
CA ALA A 125 -6.20 -5.68 -16.17
C ALA A 125 -6.10 -4.56 -15.13
N GLU A 126 -6.03 -3.31 -15.58
CA GLU A 126 -6.01 -2.14 -14.70
C GLU A 126 -7.29 -2.04 -13.86
N SER A 127 -8.45 -2.17 -14.49
CA SER A 127 -9.75 -2.14 -13.81
C SER A 127 -9.87 -3.25 -12.76
N PHE A 128 -9.42 -4.45 -13.09
CA PHE A 128 -9.39 -5.57 -12.15
C PHE A 128 -8.48 -5.27 -10.95
N MET A 129 -7.27 -4.77 -11.20
CA MET A 129 -6.31 -4.45 -10.15
C MET A 129 -6.80 -3.31 -9.25
N ASN A 130 -7.43 -2.30 -9.83
CA ASN A 130 -8.09 -1.22 -9.09
C ASN A 130 -9.22 -1.75 -8.20
N LEU A 131 -10.04 -2.66 -8.72
CA LEU A 131 -11.08 -3.32 -7.92
C LEU A 131 -10.47 -4.12 -6.77
N GLN A 132 -9.42 -4.90 -7.00
CA GLN A 132 -8.76 -5.66 -5.91
C GLN A 132 -8.21 -4.74 -4.82
N ASN A 133 -7.69 -3.57 -5.18
CA ASN A 133 -7.22 -2.57 -4.24
C ASN A 133 -8.37 -2.03 -3.36
N VAL A 134 -9.52 -1.68 -3.98
CA VAL A 134 -10.72 -1.24 -3.26
C VAL A 134 -11.25 -2.34 -2.34
N MET A 135 -11.36 -3.56 -2.88
CA MET A 135 -11.84 -4.72 -2.13
C MET A 135 -10.95 -5.02 -0.93
N ASN A 136 -9.63 -4.97 -1.07
CA ASN A 136 -8.72 -5.14 0.05
C ASN A 136 -8.90 -4.06 1.11
N ASN A 137 -8.91 -2.79 0.71
CA ASN A 137 -8.90 -1.69 1.67
C ASN A 137 -10.22 -1.54 2.42
N PHE A 138 -11.35 -1.68 1.71
CA PHE A 138 -12.66 -1.26 2.24
C PHE A 138 -13.66 -2.39 2.46
N VAL A 139 -13.50 -3.53 1.80
CA VAL A 139 -14.51 -4.60 1.83
C VAL A 139 -14.04 -5.81 2.63
N ASN A 140 -12.84 -6.31 2.34
CA ASN A 140 -12.36 -7.58 2.85
C ASN A 140 -11.79 -7.44 4.28
N PRO A 141 -12.36 -8.14 5.27
CA PRO A 141 -11.80 -8.17 6.60
C PRO A 141 -10.44 -8.89 6.59
N HIS A 142 -9.53 -8.44 7.44
CA HIS A 142 -8.21 -9.03 7.54
C HIS A 142 -8.04 -9.78 8.86
N GLN A 143 -7.66 -11.06 8.80
CA GLN A 143 -7.52 -11.92 9.98
C GLN A 143 -6.54 -11.35 11.03
N GLN A 144 -5.37 -10.86 10.59
CA GLN A 144 -4.40 -10.21 11.50
C GLN A 144 -4.89 -8.88 12.11
N LEU A 145 -6.04 -8.36 11.65
CA LEU A 145 -6.65 -7.13 12.16
C LEU A 145 -7.89 -7.41 13.01
N GLY A 146 -8.10 -8.65 13.44
CA GLY A 146 -9.26 -9.05 14.24
C GLY A 146 -10.57 -8.90 13.48
N GLY A 147 -10.57 -9.21 12.18
CA GLY A 147 -11.76 -9.11 11.33
C GLY A 147 -12.10 -7.71 10.85
N LYS A 148 -11.30 -6.68 11.18
CA LYS A 148 -11.44 -5.33 10.63
C LYS A 148 -10.89 -5.24 9.22
N THR A 149 -11.44 -4.35 8.40
CA THR A 149 -10.82 -3.99 7.12
C THR A 149 -9.58 -3.13 7.36
N PRO A 150 -8.65 -3.08 6.40
CA PRO A 150 -7.52 -2.16 6.46
C PRO A 150 -7.92 -0.70 6.65
N ALA A 151 -8.99 -0.24 5.99
CA ALA A 151 -9.52 1.11 6.15
C ALA A 151 -9.99 1.36 7.59
N GLU A 152 -10.75 0.45 8.17
CA GLU A 152 -11.20 0.54 9.56
C GLU A 152 -10.03 0.59 10.55
N LYS A 153 -8.99 -0.23 10.31
CA LYS A 153 -7.78 -0.22 11.13
C LYS A 153 -6.96 1.06 10.96
N ALA A 154 -6.97 1.65 9.77
CA ALA A 154 -6.36 2.95 9.47
C ALA A 154 -7.19 4.14 10.00
N GLY A 155 -8.34 3.90 10.63
CA GLY A 155 -9.21 4.94 11.16
C GLY A 155 -10.16 5.56 10.13
N ILE A 156 -10.20 5.05 8.90
CA ILE A 156 -11.11 5.51 7.85
C ILE A 156 -12.46 4.80 8.03
N ARG A 157 -13.44 5.51 8.58
CA ARG A 157 -14.77 4.96 8.91
C ARG A 157 -15.85 5.49 7.97
N LEU A 158 -16.17 4.74 6.93
CA LEU A 158 -17.16 5.10 5.90
C LEU A 158 -18.61 4.64 6.21
N LYS A 159 -18.87 4.06 7.38
CA LYS A 159 -20.21 3.57 7.81
C LYS A 159 -20.94 2.72 6.74
N LEU A 160 -20.24 1.83 6.04
CA LEU A 160 -20.75 1.07 4.89
C LEU A 160 -21.77 -0.05 5.22
N GLY A 161 -22.13 -0.22 6.50
CA GLY A 161 -22.98 -1.31 6.96
C GLY A 161 -22.36 -2.71 6.80
N ARG A 162 -23.21 -3.75 6.81
CA ARG A 162 -22.79 -5.15 6.71
C ARG A 162 -22.30 -5.51 5.30
N ASN A 163 -23.02 -5.08 4.26
CA ASN A 163 -22.62 -5.27 2.87
C ASN A 163 -21.76 -4.09 2.41
N LYS A 164 -20.46 -4.17 2.71
CA LYS A 164 -19.52 -3.06 2.48
C LYS A 164 -19.40 -2.66 1.01
N LEU A 165 -19.49 -3.63 0.08
CA LEU A 165 -19.42 -3.34 -1.35
C LEU A 165 -20.66 -2.56 -1.82
N LEU A 166 -21.85 -3.03 -1.45
CA LEU A 166 -23.09 -2.31 -1.74
C LEU A 166 -23.06 -0.90 -1.12
N GLY A 167 -22.58 -0.78 0.13
CA GLY A 167 -22.43 0.51 0.79
C GLY A 167 -21.54 1.48 0.01
N LEU A 168 -20.43 1.01 -0.58
CA LEU A 168 -19.57 1.83 -1.43
C LEU A 168 -20.27 2.29 -2.71
N ILE A 169 -21.03 1.39 -3.35
CA ILE A 169 -21.78 1.71 -4.57
C ILE A 169 -22.84 2.77 -4.29
N ILE A 170 -23.61 2.61 -3.22
CA ILE A 170 -24.64 3.57 -2.79
C ILE A 170 -24.00 4.93 -2.49
N GLU A 171 -22.89 4.94 -1.75
CA GLU A 171 -22.21 6.19 -1.40
C GLU A 171 -21.66 6.93 -2.63
N MET A 172 -21.21 6.19 -3.64
CA MET A 172 -20.78 6.80 -4.90
C MET A 172 -21.96 7.33 -5.72
N ALA A 173 -23.07 6.58 -5.80
CA ALA A 173 -24.27 7.01 -6.50
C ALA A 173 -24.81 8.34 -5.95
N ARG A 174 -24.78 8.51 -4.61
CA ARG A 174 -25.16 9.76 -3.93
C ARG A 174 -24.37 10.99 -4.34
N ARG A 175 -23.15 10.85 -4.88
CA ARG A 175 -22.34 12.00 -5.31
C ARG A 175 -22.81 12.59 -6.63
N PHE A 176 -23.61 11.85 -7.39
CA PHE A 176 -24.13 12.26 -8.69
C PHE A 176 -25.60 12.67 -8.65
N THR A 177 -26.22 12.60 -7.47
CA THR A 177 -27.59 13.03 -7.19
C THR A 177 -27.56 14.26 -6.31
#